data_AF-A0A7W0SJB2-F1
#
_entry.id   AF-A0A7W0SJB2-F1
#
_cell.length_a   1.000
_cell.length_b   1.000
_cell.length_c   1.000
_cell.angle_alpha   90.00
_cell.angle_beta   90.00
_cell.angle_gamma   90.00
#
_symmetry.space_group_name_H-M   'P 1'
#
loop_
_entity.id
_entity.type
_entity.pdbx_description
1 polymer ?
#
loop_
_entity_poly.entity_id
_entity_poly.type
_entity_poly.pdbx_seq_one_letter_code
_entity_poly.pdbx_strand_id
1 'polypeptide(L)'
;MRKNFLDLLFFVLLAGAVALVAALIRPGRRELVIDIYLLFLGGLMLLVFVHATRQADGFNQPSEFERALHRRQPTIERLPELARVEREVGLGAATAFDLHFRLRRTLRTIAAHRLSARRGTDLDAEPERARRLLSPQTWETVRPDREPPEDRQAPGPGRDEIRRIVDELEAL
;
A
#
# COMPACT_ATOMS: atom_id res chain seq x y z
N MET A 1 11.62 6.74 -31.78
CA MET A 1 12.99 6.17 -31.85
C MET A 1 14.08 7.12 -32.36
N ARG A 2 13.79 8.23 -33.07
CA ARG A 2 14.83 9.14 -33.63
C ARG A 2 15.39 10.22 -32.67
N LYS A 3 14.72 10.52 -31.56
CA LYS A 3 15.05 11.64 -30.66
C LYS A 3 16.33 11.39 -29.83
N ASN A 4 16.42 10.24 -29.19
CA ASN A 4 17.55 9.90 -28.30
C ASN A 4 18.90 9.80 -29.04
N PHE A 5 18.89 9.46 -30.34
CA PHE A 5 20.10 9.37 -31.15
C PHE A 5 20.65 10.76 -31.50
N LEU A 6 19.76 11.73 -31.76
CA LEU A 6 20.11 13.12 -32.01
C LEU A 6 20.66 13.80 -30.75
N ASP A 7 20.07 13.51 -29.60
CA ASP A 7 20.55 14.03 -28.31
C ASP A 7 21.94 13.47 -27.98
N LEU A 8 22.15 12.16 -28.19
CA LEU A 8 23.46 11.54 -27.98
C LEU A 8 24.52 12.16 -28.90
N LEU A 9 24.22 12.30 -30.19
CA LEU A 9 25.10 12.92 -31.19
C LEU A 9 25.43 14.37 -30.84
N PHE A 10 24.46 15.12 -30.31
CA PHE A 10 24.64 16.50 -29.84
C PHE A 10 25.60 16.56 -28.64
N PHE A 11 25.44 15.66 -27.66
CA PHE A 11 26.37 15.58 -26.52
C PHE A 11 27.79 15.20 -26.95
N VAL A 12 27.94 14.33 -27.95
CA VAL A 12 29.26 13.98 -28.53
C VAL A 12 29.90 15.22 -29.18
N LEU A 13 29.15 15.93 -30.03
CA LEU A 13 29.63 17.13 -30.74
C LEU A 13 29.98 18.26 -29.76
N LEU A 14 29.15 18.46 -28.74
CA LEU A 14 29.37 19.48 -27.71
C LEU A 14 30.63 19.19 -26.90
N ALA A 15 30.84 17.94 -26.49
CA ALA A 15 32.04 17.54 -25.75
C ALA A 15 33.32 17.68 -26.61
N GLY A 16 33.24 17.33 -27.89
CA GLY A 16 34.33 17.54 -28.85
C GLY A 16 34.67 19.02 -29.04
N ALA A 17 33.65 19.88 -29.15
CA ALA A 17 33.84 21.33 -29.28
C ALA A 17 34.46 21.96 -28.03
N VAL A 18 34.01 21.56 -26.83
CA VAL A 18 34.58 22.05 -25.56
C VAL A 18 36.04 21.63 -25.41
N ALA A 19 36.41 20.42 -25.81
CA ALA A 19 37.80 19.96 -25.79
C ALA A 19 38.69 20.72 -26.79
N LEU A 20 38.18 21.00 -27.99
CA LEU A 20 38.89 21.80 -29.00
C LEU A 20 39.17 23.21 -28.50
N VAL A 21 38.18 23.85 -27.88
CA VAL A 21 38.31 25.19 -27.27
C VAL A 21 39.29 25.17 -26.10
N ALA A 22 39.26 24.13 -25.26
CA ALA A 22 40.21 23.99 -24.14
C ALA A 22 41.66 23.81 -24.62
N ALA A 23 41.87 23.11 -25.75
CA ALA A 23 43.19 22.90 -26.34
C ALA A 23 43.80 24.19 -26.95
N LEU A 24 42.97 25.13 -27.39
CA LEU A 24 43.39 26.42 -27.97
C LEU A 24 43.84 27.44 -26.92
N ILE A 25 43.42 27.31 -25.65
CA ILE A 25 43.56 28.38 -24.64
C ILE A 25 44.85 28.27 -23.79
N ARG A 26 45.57 27.12 -23.75
CA ARG A 26 46.83 27.01 -22.97
C ARG A 26 47.92 26.16 -23.68
N PRO A 27 48.99 26.78 -24.21
CA PRO A 27 50.02 26.08 -25.00
C PRO A 27 51.06 25.28 -24.17
N GLY A 28 50.85 25.06 -22.86
CA GLY A 28 51.85 24.46 -21.96
C GLY A 28 51.54 23.07 -21.40
N ARG A 29 50.36 22.48 -21.65
CA ARG A 29 49.95 21.15 -21.12
C ARG A 29 49.14 20.33 -22.12
N ARG A 30 49.62 20.23 -23.37
CA ARG A 30 48.92 19.49 -24.44
C ARG A 30 48.72 18.01 -24.12
N GLU A 31 49.68 17.37 -23.46
CA GLU A 31 49.63 15.93 -23.15
C GLU A 31 48.43 15.57 -22.27
N LEU A 32 48.22 16.30 -21.17
CA LEU A 32 47.11 16.04 -20.24
C LEU A 32 45.74 16.28 -20.90
N VAL A 33 45.66 17.23 -21.84
CA VAL A 33 44.44 17.50 -22.60
C VAL A 33 44.16 16.35 -23.57
N ILE A 34 45.19 15.81 -24.21
CA ILE A 34 45.09 14.66 -25.11
C ILE A 34 44.66 13.41 -24.34
N ASP A 35 45.22 13.15 -23.16
CA ASP A 35 44.86 11.99 -22.34
C ASP A 35 43.41 12.03 -21.87
N ILE A 36 42.94 13.18 -21.39
CA ILE A 36 41.53 13.38 -20.98
C ILE A 36 40.60 13.20 -22.18
N TYR A 37 41.00 13.71 -23.34
CA TYR A 37 40.20 13.57 -24.56
C TYR A 37 40.10 12.12 -25.04
N LEU A 38 41.21 11.37 -25.03
CA LEU A 38 41.25 9.95 -25.34
C LEU A 38 40.41 9.13 -24.36
N LEU A 39 40.51 9.42 -23.06
CA LEU A 39 39.72 8.74 -22.02
C LEU A 39 38.22 8.98 -22.21
N PHE A 40 37.84 10.23 -22.52
CA PHE A 40 36.46 10.60 -22.78
C PHE A 40 35.91 9.89 -24.03
N LEU A 41 36.66 9.91 -25.13
CA LEU A 41 36.28 9.26 -26.39
C LEU A 41 36.14 7.74 -26.21
N GLY A 42 37.07 7.12 -25.48
CA GLY A 42 37.03 5.69 -25.16
C GLY A 42 35.83 5.31 -24.30
N GLY A 43 35.57 6.06 -23.22
CA GLY A 43 34.42 5.84 -22.34
C GLY A 43 33.09 5.98 -23.08
N LEU A 44 32.99 6.97 -23.97
CA LEU A 44 31.82 7.19 -24.79
C LEU A 44 31.59 6.05 -25.79
N MET A 45 32.65 5.59 -26.46
CA MET A 45 32.58 4.45 -27.38
C MET A 45 32.13 3.18 -26.67
N LEU A 46 32.64 2.92 -25.46
CA LEU A 46 32.24 1.79 -24.63
C LEU A 46 30.75 1.87 -24.25
N LEU A 47 30.27 3.05 -23.88
CA LEU A 47 28.87 3.27 -23.47
C LEU A 47 27.91 3.03 -24.65
N VAL A 48 28.26 3.53 -25.84
CA VAL A 48 27.50 3.26 -27.09
C VAL A 48 27.49 1.77 -27.40
N PHE A 49 28.63 1.09 -27.28
CA PHE A 49 28.74 -0.34 -27.55
C PHE A 49 27.87 -1.16 -26.60
N VAL A 50 27.96 -0.92 -25.28
CA VAL A 50 27.13 -1.57 -24.26
C VAL A 50 25.64 -1.30 -24.53
N HIS A 51 25.28 -0.09 -24.93
CA HIS A 51 23.89 0.25 -25.21
C HIS A 51 23.37 -0.46 -26.47
N ALA A 52 24.20 -0.56 -27.51
CA ALA A 52 23.86 -1.30 -28.73
C ALA A 52 23.70 -2.80 -28.45
N THR A 53 24.57 -3.40 -27.63
CA THR A 53 24.44 -4.81 -27.21
C THR A 53 23.16 -5.03 -26.39
N ARG A 54 22.85 -4.14 -25.44
CA ARG A 54 21.61 -4.24 -24.65
C ARG A 54 20.34 -4.06 -25.47
N GLN A 55 20.37 -3.28 -26.55
CA GLN A 55 19.24 -3.20 -27.47
C GLN A 55 19.16 -4.42 -28.40
N ALA A 56 20.29 -5.07 -28.69
CA ALA A 56 20.34 -6.33 -29.41
C ALA A 56 19.86 -7.53 -28.56
N ASP A 57 19.73 -7.39 -27.24
CA ASP A 57 19.08 -8.33 -26.31
C ASP A 57 17.54 -8.46 -26.52
N GLY A 58 17.06 -8.29 -27.75
CA GLY A 58 15.74 -8.75 -28.18
C GLY A 58 15.55 -10.28 -28.08
N PHE A 59 16.60 -11.02 -27.68
CA PHE A 59 16.61 -12.45 -27.40
C PHE A 59 16.16 -12.83 -25.98
N ASN A 60 15.94 -11.87 -25.07
CA ASN A 60 15.44 -12.16 -23.73
C ASN A 60 13.90 -12.13 -23.63
N GLN A 61 13.20 -12.48 -24.70
CA GLN A 61 11.77 -12.74 -24.62
C GLN A 61 11.58 -14.08 -23.90
N PRO A 62 10.90 -14.12 -22.74
CA PRO A 62 10.73 -15.37 -22.00
C PRO A 62 10.09 -16.41 -22.90
N SER A 63 10.67 -17.60 -22.93
CA SER A 63 10.20 -18.72 -23.75
C SER A 63 8.76 -19.10 -23.38
N GLU A 64 8.02 -19.76 -24.27
CA GLU A 64 6.64 -20.18 -23.96
C GLU A 64 6.58 -21.07 -22.71
N PHE A 65 7.63 -21.87 -22.47
CA PHE A 65 7.76 -22.69 -21.29
C PHE A 65 7.94 -21.86 -20.01
N GLU A 66 8.73 -20.79 -20.08
CA GLU A 66 8.94 -19.87 -18.96
C GLU A 66 7.69 -19.03 -18.65
N ARG A 67 6.92 -18.66 -19.69
CA ARG A 67 5.59 -18.04 -19.54
C ARG A 67 4.57 -19.01 -18.92
N ALA A 68 4.61 -20.29 -19.30
CA ALA A 68 3.75 -21.32 -18.74
C ALA A 68 4.12 -21.65 -17.27
N LEU A 69 5.39 -21.58 -16.91
CA LEU A 69 5.84 -21.72 -15.52
C LEU A 69 5.49 -20.48 -14.68
N HIS A 70 5.55 -19.29 -15.28
CA HIS A 70 5.01 -18.03 -14.71
C HIS A 70 3.48 -17.95 -14.74
N ARG A 71 2.75 -19.08 -14.94
CA ARG A 71 1.30 -19.11 -14.81
C ARG A 71 0.94 -18.51 -13.45
N ARG A 72 0.41 -17.29 -13.56
CA ARG A 72 0.04 -16.36 -12.50
C ARG A 72 -0.55 -17.15 -11.34
N GLN A 73 0.06 -17.04 -10.15
CA GLN A 73 -0.66 -17.39 -8.92
C GLN A 73 -2.03 -16.72 -9.04
N PRO A 74 -3.14 -17.46 -8.98
CA PRO A 74 -4.45 -16.83 -9.01
C PRO A 74 -4.46 -15.88 -7.81
N THR A 75 -4.46 -14.57 -8.08
CA THR A 75 -4.85 -13.60 -7.07
C THR A 75 -6.23 -14.05 -6.65
N ILE A 76 -6.36 -14.58 -5.43
CA ILE A 76 -7.67 -14.84 -4.85
C ILE A 76 -8.38 -13.49 -4.92
N GLU A 77 -9.34 -13.37 -5.85
CA GLU A 77 -10.10 -12.16 -6.03
C GLU A 77 -10.90 -11.98 -4.75
N ARG A 78 -10.44 -11.04 -3.91
CA ARG A 78 -10.99 -10.81 -2.59
C ARG A 78 -12.46 -10.45 -2.80
N LEU A 79 -13.37 -11.28 -2.26
CA LEU A 79 -14.80 -11.11 -2.46
C LEU A 79 -15.19 -9.66 -2.16
N PRO A 80 -15.86 -8.94 -3.08
CA PRO A 80 -16.15 -7.51 -2.90
C PRO A 80 -16.95 -7.24 -1.61
N GLU A 81 -17.75 -8.21 -1.17
CA GLU A 81 -18.48 -8.17 0.10
C GLU A 81 -17.54 -8.18 1.32
N LEU A 82 -16.47 -8.98 1.29
CA LEU A 82 -15.48 -9.02 2.37
C LEU A 82 -14.76 -7.67 2.46
N ALA A 83 -14.36 -7.09 1.33
CA ALA A 83 -13.72 -5.77 1.31
C ALA A 83 -14.64 -4.67 1.87
N ARG A 84 -15.96 -4.79 1.65
CA ARG A 84 -16.96 -3.88 2.22
C ARG A 84 -17.02 -4.02 3.74
N VAL A 85 -17.12 -5.25 4.25
CA VAL A 85 -17.15 -5.51 5.70
C VAL A 85 -15.86 -5.04 6.37
N GLU A 86 -14.69 -5.33 5.78
CA GLU A 86 -13.40 -4.86 6.29
C GLU A 86 -13.32 -3.33 6.36
N ARG A 87 -13.90 -2.63 5.36
CA ARG A 87 -13.98 -1.17 5.35
C ARG A 87 -14.93 -0.64 6.42
N GLU A 88 -16.09 -1.25 6.60
CA GLU A 88 -17.05 -0.86 7.64
C GLU A 88 -16.46 -1.05 9.05
N VAL A 89 -15.77 -2.17 9.31
CA VAL A 89 -15.05 -2.41 10.57
C VAL A 89 -13.89 -1.41 10.73
N GLY A 90 -13.16 -1.13 9.65
CA GLY A 90 -12.07 -0.15 9.66
C GLY A 90 -12.54 1.26 10.03
N LEU A 91 -13.67 1.70 9.49
CA LEU A 91 -14.26 3.00 9.83
C LEU A 91 -14.82 3.02 11.25
N GLY A 92 -15.56 1.99 11.66
CA GLY A 92 -16.09 1.87 13.02
C GLY A 92 -15.01 1.81 14.11
N ALA A 93 -13.83 1.30 13.77
CA ALA A 93 -12.66 1.32 14.66
C ALA A 93 -12.02 2.71 14.79
N ALA A 94 -12.14 3.55 13.75
CA ALA A 94 -11.41 4.81 13.65
C ALA A 94 -12.05 5.94 14.44
N THR A 95 -13.38 6.06 14.41
CA THR A 95 -14.11 7.15 15.08
C THR A 95 -15.23 6.64 15.97
N ALA A 96 -15.47 7.31 17.10
CA ALA A 96 -16.58 6.98 17.99
C ALA A 96 -17.94 7.17 17.30
N PHE A 97 -18.02 8.12 16.36
CA PHE A 97 -19.19 8.36 15.53
C PHE A 97 -19.51 7.17 14.61
N ASP A 98 -18.54 6.68 13.84
CA ASP A 98 -18.74 5.53 12.96
C ASP A 98 -19.01 4.24 13.75
N LEU A 99 -18.40 4.09 14.95
CA LEU A 99 -18.78 3.02 15.87
C LEU A 99 -20.28 3.08 16.19
N HIS A 100 -20.79 4.24 16.63
CA HIS A 100 -22.17 4.39 17.08
C HIS A 100 -23.18 4.18 15.93
N PHE A 101 -22.94 4.76 14.77
CA PHE A 101 -23.93 4.77 13.67
C PHE A 101 -23.83 3.59 12.71
N ARG A 102 -22.66 2.93 12.60
CA ARG A 102 -22.47 1.79 11.68
C ARG A 102 -22.34 0.48 12.43
N LEU A 103 -21.31 0.38 13.29
CA LEU A 103 -20.89 -0.92 13.83
C LEU A 103 -21.72 -1.36 15.04
N ARG A 104 -22.18 -0.42 15.87
CA ARG A 104 -22.99 -0.71 17.07
C ARG A 104 -24.26 -1.48 16.74
N ARG A 105 -24.93 -1.18 15.61
CA ARG A 105 -26.13 -1.89 15.20
C ARG A 105 -25.85 -3.39 15.02
N THR A 106 -24.78 -3.71 14.29
CA THR A 106 -24.35 -5.09 14.05
C THR A 106 -23.93 -5.77 15.36
N LEU A 107 -23.12 -5.11 16.19
CA LEU A 107 -22.69 -5.65 17.49
C LEU A 107 -23.88 -5.93 18.44
N ARG A 108 -24.88 -5.03 18.48
CA ARG A 108 -26.11 -5.24 19.25
C ARG A 108 -26.91 -6.42 18.75
N THR A 109 -27.05 -6.58 17.43
CA THR A 109 -27.72 -7.75 16.86
C THR A 109 -27.02 -9.05 17.26
N ILE A 110 -25.68 -9.10 17.18
CA ILE A 110 -24.90 -10.26 17.62
C ILE A 110 -25.10 -10.53 19.11
N ALA A 111 -24.99 -9.50 19.95
CA ALA A 111 -25.18 -9.63 21.40
C ALA A 111 -26.57 -10.13 21.76
N ALA A 112 -27.63 -9.55 21.17
CA ALA A 112 -29.01 -9.97 21.41
C ALA A 112 -29.23 -11.43 21.03
N HIS A 113 -28.74 -11.86 19.85
CA HIS A 113 -28.85 -13.25 19.42
C HIS A 113 -28.05 -14.21 20.32
N ARG A 114 -26.83 -13.85 20.74
CA ARG A 114 -25.99 -14.71 21.57
C ARG A 114 -26.53 -14.84 22.99
N LEU A 115 -26.94 -13.74 23.60
CA LEU A 115 -27.53 -13.74 24.95
C LEU A 115 -28.85 -14.50 24.99
N SER A 116 -29.73 -14.31 24.02
CA SER A 116 -31.00 -15.04 23.95
C SER A 116 -30.78 -16.53 23.71
N ALA A 117 -29.96 -16.89 22.71
CA ALA A 117 -29.77 -18.29 22.33
C ALA A 117 -29.01 -19.11 23.38
N ARG A 118 -28.04 -18.52 24.08
CA ARG A 118 -27.14 -19.27 24.96
C ARG A 118 -27.35 -19.03 26.44
N ARG A 119 -27.90 -17.87 26.81
CA ARG A 119 -28.13 -17.46 28.20
C ARG A 119 -29.61 -17.23 28.52
N GLY A 120 -30.49 -17.36 27.53
CA GLY A 120 -31.93 -17.13 27.68
C GLY A 120 -32.26 -15.72 28.19
N THR A 121 -31.40 -14.74 27.91
CA THR A 121 -31.53 -13.36 28.40
C THR A 121 -31.74 -12.43 27.22
N ASP A 122 -32.78 -11.60 27.28
CA ASP A 122 -33.04 -10.57 26.27
C ASP A 122 -32.25 -9.29 26.58
N LEU A 123 -31.57 -8.74 25.56
CA LEU A 123 -30.70 -7.56 25.72
C LEU A 123 -31.50 -6.28 26.07
N ASP A 124 -32.72 -6.16 25.56
CA ASP A 124 -33.55 -4.95 25.68
C ASP A 124 -34.62 -5.09 26.75
N ALA A 125 -35.20 -6.28 26.94
CA ALA A 125 -36.20 -6.54 27.98
C ALA A 125 -35.58 -6.81 29.36
N GLU A 126 -34.35 -7.34 29.43
CA GLU A 126 -33.65 -7.66 30.68
C GLU A 126 -32.24 -7.02 30.76
N PRO A 127 -32.12 -5.67 30.65
CA PRO A 127 -30.83 -4.99 30.54
C PRO A 127 -29.90 -5.23 31.74
N GLU A 128 -30.44 -5.27 32.96
CA GLU A 128 -29.64 -5.55 34.16
C GLU A 128 -29.09 -6.98 34.21
N ARG A 129 -29.81 -7.94 33.62
CA ARG A 129 -29.36 -9.33 33.54
C ARG A 129 -28.29 -9.47 32.45
N ALA A 130 -28.49 -8.84 31.30
CA ALA A 130 -27.50 -8.77 30.23
C ALA A 130 -26.20 -8.11 30.70
N ARG A 131 -26.28 -7.00 31.44
CA ARG A 131 -25.13 -6.28 32.01
C ARG A 131 -24.27 -7.16 32.93
N ARG A 132 -24.88 -8.09 33.67
CA ARG A 132 -24.13 -9.02 34.54
C ARG A 132 -23.41 -10.13 33.78
N LEU A 133 -23.84 -10.42 32.55
CA LEU A 133 -23.26 -11.46 31.70
C LEU A 133 -22.16 -10.94 30.77
N LEU A 134 -22.11 -9.62 30.58
CA LEU A 134 -21.15 -8.94 29.71
C LEU A 134 -20.11 -8.19 30.55
N SER A 135 -18.91 -8.05 30.02
CA SER A 135 -17.89 -7.17 30.55
C SER A 135 -18.38 -5.72 30.51
N PRO A 136 -17.86 -4.84 31.39
CA PRO A 136 -18.23 -3.42 31.38
C PRO A 136 -18.01 -2.75 30.03
N GLN A 137 -16.92 -3.10 29.32
CA GLN A 137 -16.57 -2.51 28.03
C GLN A 137 -17.55 -2.94 26.92
N THR A 138 -17.88 -4.22 26.85
CA THR A 138 -18.86 -4.75 25.89
C THR A 138 -20.25 -4.19 26.18
N TRP A 139 -20.65 -4.14 27.46
CA TRP A 139 -21.91 -3.53 27.88
C TRP A 139 -22.01 -2.07 27.45
N GLU A 140 -21.00 -1.25 27.72
CA GLU A 140 -20.99 0.17 27.31
C GLU A 140 -21.22 0.34 25.80
N THR A 141 -20.72 -0.59 24.99
CA THR A 141 -20.90 -0.56 23.53
C THR A 141 -22.31 -0.95 23.10
N VAL A 142 -22.86 -2.01 23.70
CA VAL A 142 -24.15 -2.58 23.29
C VAL A 142 -25.35 -2.09 24.09
N ARG A 143 -25.19 -1.33 25.17
CA ARG A 143 -26.32 -0.86 26.01
C ARG A 143 -27.36 -0.08 25.18
N PRO A 144 -28.67 -0.26 25.42
CA PRO A 144 -29.73 0.33 24.60
C PRO A 144 -29.74 1.86 24.62
N ASP A 145 -29.46 2.42 25.79
CA ASP A 145 -29.49 3.84 26.17
C ASP A 145 -28.19 4.61 25.87
N ARG A 146 -27.28 4.04 25.07
CA ARG A 146 -26.04 4.74 24.68
C ARG A 146 -26.39 5.97 23.83
N GLU A 147 -26.05 7.15 24.33
CA GLU A 147 -26.17 8.40 23.59
C GLU A 147 -25.17 8.48 22.41
N PRO A 148 -25.52 9.23 21.35
CA PRO A 148 -24.58 9.55 20.28
C PRO A 148 -23.38 10.35 20.81
N PRO A 149 -22.17 10.13 20.27
CA PRO A 149 -21.02 10.94 20.65
C PRO A 149 -21.22 12.41 20.23
N GLU A 150 -20.94 13.33 21.14
CA GLU A 150 -21.00 14.78 20.88
C GLU A 150 -19.96 15.20 19.83
N ASP A 151 -18.73 14.71 20.00
CA ASP A 151 -17.64 14.94 19.05
C ASP A 151 -17.60 13.83 17.99
N ARG A 152 -17.82 14.23 16.73
CA ARG A 152 -17.80 13.33 15.58
C ARG A 152 -16.40 12.83 15.23
N GLN A 153 -15.37 13.56 15.65
CA GLN A 153 -13.97 13.26 15.39
C GLN A 153 -13.30 12.56 16.57
N ALA A 154 -14.03 12.33 17.67
CA ALA A 154 -13.51 11.60 18.81
C ALA A 154 -12.97 10.22 18.37
N PRO A 155 -11.81 9.82 18.89
CA PRO A 155 -11.18 8.57 18.51
C PRO A 155 -12.09 7.38 18.84
N GLY A 156 -12.15 6.42 17.91
CA GLY A 156 -12.82 5.16 18.14
C GLY A 156 -12.02 4.23 19.07
N PRO A 157 -12.61 3.08 19.45
CA PRO A 157 -11.98 2.09 20.34
C PRO A 157 -10.80 1.35 19.68
N GLY A 158 -10.59 1.50 18.37
CA GLY A 158 -9.56 0.78 17.63
C GLY A 158 -9.94 -0.68 17.35
N ARG A 159 -9.12 -1.34 16.52
CA ARG A 159 -9.41 -2.71 16.03
C ARG A 159 -9.27 -3.78 17.11
N ASP A 160 -8.30 -3.64 18.01
CA ASP A 160 -8.03 -4.65 19.04
C ASP A 160 -9.12 -4.70 20.10
N GLU A 161 -9.73 -3.55 20.41
CA GLU A 161 -10.89 -3.50 21.30
C GLU A 161 -12.13 -4.09 20.64
N ILE A 162 -12.40 -3.77 19.38
CA ILE A 162 -13.50 -4.41 18.63
C ILE A 162 -13.33 -5.92 18.58
N ARG A 163 -12.10 -6.42 18.33
CA ARG A 163 -11.81 -7.85 18.37
C ARG A 163 -12.15 -8.46 19.73
N ARG A 164 -11.71 -7.85 20.84
CA ARG A 164 -12.01 -8.34 22.19
C ARG A 164 -13.52 -8.40 22.48
N ILE A 165 -14.26 -7.39 22.05
CA ILE A 165 -15.73 -7.36 22.18
C ILE A 165 -16.35 -8.52 21.40
N VAL A 166 -15.93 -8.75 20.15
CA VAL A 166 -16.45 -9.85 19.33
C VAL A 166 -16.08 -11.21 19.93
N ASP A 167 -14.83 -11.41 20.35
CA ASP A 167 -14.36 -12.65 20.97
C ASP A 167 -15.18 -12.99 22.23
N GLU A 168 -15.51 -11.98 23.05
CA GLU A 168 -16.37 -12.15 24.21
C GLU A 168 -17.80 -12.56 23.81
N LEU A 169 -18.41 -11.88 22.84
CA LEU A 169 -19.75 -12.21 22.36
C LEU A 169 -19.82 -13.60 21.72
N GLU A 170 -18.74 -14.07 21.10
CA GLU A 170 -18.63 -15.42 20.55
C GLU A 170 -18.48 -16.51 21.61
N ALA A 171 -17.87 -16.16 22.75
CA ALA A 171 -17.66 -17.06 23.89
C ALA A 171 -18.87 -17.21 24.82
N LEU A 172 -19.86 -16.30 24.74
CA LEU A 172 -21.16 -16.45 25.42
C LEU A 172 -21.81 -17.79 25.13
#